data_AF-A0A0C3BLR8-F1
#
_entry.id   AF-A0A0C3BLR8-F1
#
_cell.length_a   1.000
_cell.length_b   1.000
_cell.length_c   1.000
_cell.angle_alpha   90.00
_cell.angle_beta   90.00
_cell.angle_gamma   90.00
#
_symmetry.space_group_name_H-M   'P 1'
#
loop_
_entity.id
_entity.type
_entity.pdbx_description
1 polymer ?
#
loop_
_entity_poly.entity_id
_entity_poly.type
_entity_poly.pdbx_seq_one_letter_code
_entity_poly.pdbx_strand_id
1 'polypeptide(L)'
;MYPHLTSLTWLDPAQGCAVAARSFNSLTRILFDHSSPRKECNDFCELILRYPASCKSLHTLEMRAYPEWDILLHMVQRRNLLPGLGVARLTTLKIPGYPAPLLLVPLTELLGGRPPKPMPSIDELCLGMVDGPYFDINVPGCEDCIDSRMTCTSQLDRHNKKKLDTLTTEDGAAKVSERESSEQAEVKPQRGSDPPLPEDLQTWFDGWSVRRTLWYAKWNDWDRHSRRKGACDRHDYGELVSITGDLLQGVPYDSLVLSLLSRSGVPTSRAKLR
;
A
#
# COMPACT_ATOMS: atom_id res chain seq x y z
N MET A 1 -8.27 -11.76 -26.61
CA MET A 1 -7.82 -10.45 -26.09
C MET A 1 -9.00 -9.49 -26.13
N TYR A 2 -9.14 -8.61 -25.14
CA TYR A 2 -10.27 -7.66 -25.03
C TYR A 2 -9.80 -6.23 -25.39
N PRO A 3 -9.74 -5.87 -26.68
CA PRO A 3 -9.15 -4.60 -27.13
C PRO A 3 -9.91 -3.35 -26.66
N HIS A 4 -11.16 -3.51 -26.23
CA HIS A 4 -12.03 -2.42 -25.78
C HIS A 4 -12.27 -2.43 -24.26
N LEU A 5 -11.52 -3.24 -23.50
CA LEU A 5 -11.65 -3.24 -22.04
C LEU A 5 -11.10 -1.93 -21.48
N THR A 6 -11.98 -1.04 -21.03
CA THR A 6 -11.63 0.27 -20.47
C THR A 6 -11.62 0.31 -18.95
N SER A 7 -12.36 -0.58 -18.30
CA SER A 7 -12.40 -0.72 -16.83
C SER A 7 -12.32 -2.19 -16.45
N LEU A 8 -11.53 -2.49 -15.43
CA LEU A 8 -11.36 -3.84 -14.89
C LEU A 8 -11.54 -3.80 -13.37
N THR A 9 -12.49 -4.58 -12.86
CA THR A 9 -12.56 -4.90 -11.44
C THR A 9 -11.91 -6.26 -11.23
N TRP A 10 -10.90 -6.29 -10.38
CA TRP A 10 -10.05 -7.43 -10.10
C TRP A 10 -10.53 -8.09 -8.80
N LEU A 11 -11.25 -9.22 -8.94
CA LEU A 11 -12.01 -9.84 -7.84
C LEU A 11 -11.30 -10.99 -7.12
N ASP A 12 -10.23 -11.55 -7.70
CA ASP A 12 -9.30 -12.56 -7.13
C ASP A 12 -8.78 -13.49 -8.26
N PRO A 13 -7.50 -13.46 -8.61
CA PRO A 13 -6.91 -14.41 -9.52
C PRO A 13 -6.12 -15.46 -8.71
N ALA A 14 -6.57 -16.70 -8.75
CA ALA A 14 -5.68 -17.83 -8.42
C ALA A 14 -4.33 -17.81 -9.22
N GLN A 15 -4.18 -16.93 -10.22
CA GLN A 15 -3.04 -16.83 -11.14
C GLN A 15 -2.27 -15.48 -11.10
N GLY A 16 -2.56 -14.57 -10.14
CA GLY A 16 -1.86 -13.29 -10.00
C GLY A 16 -2.16 -12.22 -11.07
N CYS A 17 -1.86 -10.95 -10.77
CA CYS A 17 -2.23 -9.80 -11.62
C CYS A 17 -1.27 -9.53 -12.80
N ALA A 18 0.00 -9.91 -12.66
CA ALA A 18 1.06 -9.51 -13.59
C ALA A 18 0.87 -10.01 -15.04
N VAL A 19 0.25 -11.18 -15.22
CA VAL A 19 0.11 -11.81 -16.55
C VAL A 19 -0.93 -11.11 -17.43
N ALA A 20 -2.03 -10.63 -16.84
CA ALA A 20 -3.13 -10.07 -17.61
C ALA A 20 -2.86 -8.62 -18.07
N ALA A 21 -2.19 -7.83 -17.24
CA ALA A 21 -2.04 -6.39 -17.43
C ALA A 21 -1.20 -5.96 -18.64
N ARG A 22 -0.31 -6.82 -19.15
CA ARG A 22 0.47 -6.50 -20.38
C ARG A 22 -0.40 -6.41 -21.65
N SER A 23 -1.62 -6.93 -21.62
CA SER A 23 -2.48 -7.04 -22.81
C SER A 23 -3.56 -5.97 -22.93
N PHE A 24 -3.75 -5.11 -21.92
CA PHE A 24 -4.89 -4.17 -21.86
C PHE A 24 -4.50 -2.73 -22.19
N ASN A 25 -4.20 -2.48 -23.47
CA ASN A 25 -3.79 -1.15 -23.94
C ASN A 25 -4.86 -0.06 -23.78
N SER A 26 -6.14 -0.43 -23.77
CA SER A 26 -7.27 0.49 -23.64
C SER A 26 -7.77 0.66 -22.20
N LEU A 27 -7.17 -0.05 -21.24
CA LEU A 27 -7.58 0.01 -19.84
C LEU A 27 -7.29 1.40 -19.30
N THR A 28 -8.33 2.09 -18.85
CA THR A 28 -8.27 3.43 -18.27
C THR A 28 -8.37 3.41 -16.75
N ARG A 29 -9.05 2.40 -16.20
CA ARG A 29 -9.31 2.21 -14.79
C ARG A 29 -9.12 0.76 -14.37
N ILE A 30 -8.47 0.55 -13.23
CA ILE A 30 -8.42 -0.74 -12.55
C ILE A 30 -8.83 -0.58 -11.08
N LEU A 31 -9.65 -1.50 -10.59
CA LEU A 31 -10.08 -1.58 -9.20
C LEU A 31 -9.71 -2.96 -8.64
N PHE A 32 -8.96 -2.98 -7.54
CA PHE A 32 -8.69 -4.21 -6.78
C PHE A 32 -9.72 -4.36 -5.65
N ASP A 33 -10.69 -5.26 -5.85
CA ASP A 33 -11.87 -5.42 -5.01
C ASP A 33 -11.98 -6.87 -4.51
N HIS A 34 -11.17 -7.21 -3.52
CA HIS A 34 -11.28 -8.47 -2.78
C HIS A 34 -10.84 -8.29 -1.33
N SER A 35 -10.90 -9.36 -0.53
CA SER A 35 -10.71 -9.31 0.93
C SER A 35 -9.27 -8.99 1.38
N SER A 36 -8.27 -9.18 0.52
CA SER A 36 -6.86 -8.89 0.84
C SER A 36 -6.06 -8.52 -0.42
N PRO A 37 -6.35 -7.37 -1.07
CA PRO A 37 -5.80 -7.02 -2.37
C PRO A 37 -4.37 -6.51 -2.34
N ARG A 38 -3.77 -6.38 -1.15
CA ARG A 38 -2.43 -5.80 -0.99
C ARG A 38 -1.39 -6.50 -1.86
N LYS A 39 -1.45 -7.84 -1.93
CA LYS A 39 -0.53 -8.63 -2.73
C LYS A 39 -0.61 -8.25 -4.21
N GLU A 40 -1.81 -8.32 -4.78
CA GLU A 40 -2.09 -8.12 -6.20
C GLU A 40 -1.85 -6.67 -6.58
N CYS A 41 -2.21 -5.72 -5.71
CA CYS A 41 -1.92 -4.30 -5.85
C CYS A 41 -0.41 -4.06 -5.97
N ASN A 42 0.38 -4.65 -5.08
CA ASN A 42 1.83 -4.46 -5.11
C ASN A 42 2.46 -5.16 -6.33
N ASP A 43 2.03 -6.38 -6.67
CA ASP A 43 2.50 -7.09 -7.86
C ASP A 43 2.19 -6.30 -9.15
N PHE A 44 1.02 -5.64 -9.20
CA PHE A 44 0.65 -4.75 -10.28
C PHE A 44 1.49 -3.47 -10.28
N CYS A 45 1.73 -2.85 -9.12
CA CYS A 45 2.60 -1.68 -9.01
C CYS A 45 4.02 -2.02 -9.48
N GLU A 46 4.55 -3.20 -9.15
CA GLU A 46 5.85 -3.67 -9.63
C GLU A 46 5.87 -3.81 -11.16
N LEU A 47 4.81 -4.40 -11.74
CA LEU A 47 4.69 -4.53 -13.18
C LEU A 47 4.77 -3.15 -13.86
N ILE A 48 3.98 -2.18 -13.38
CA ILE A 48 3.94 -0.84 -14.00
C ILE A 48 5.26 -0.09 -13.75
N LEU A 49 5.89 -0.29 -12.59
CA LEU A 49 7.23 0.25 -12.33
C LEU A 49 8.26 -0.30 -13.33
N ARG A 50 8.32 -1.61 -13.53
CA ARG A 50 9.30 -2.22 -14.45
C ARG A 50 8.98 -1.95 -15.91
N TYR A 51 7.70 -1.85 -16.26
CA TYR A 51 7.21 -1.71 -17.64
C TYR A 51 6.10 -0.64 -17.72
N PRO A 52 6.44 0.66 -17.64
CA PRO A 52 5.46 1.76 -17.64
C PRO A 52 4.55 1.80 -18.88
N ALA A 53 4.97 1.21 -20.01
CA ALA A 53 4.14 1.06 -21.21
C ALA A 53 2.97 0.07 -21.05
N SER A 54 3.00 -0.79 -20.02
CA SER A 54 1.90 -1.69 -19.70
C SER A 54 0.66 -0.90 -19.29
N CYS A 55 -0.51 -1.31 -19.80
CA CYS A 55 -1.76 -0.57 -19.62
C CYS A 55 -1.62 0.91 -20.00
N LYS A 56 -1.13 1.21 -21.21
CA LYS A 56 -0.76 2.59 -21.61
C LYS A 56 -1.84 3.65 -21.39
N SER A 57 -3.13 3.30 -21.42
CA SER A 57 -4.23 4.25 -21.24
C SER A 57 -4.65 4.44 -19.78
N LEU A 58 -4.04 3.71 -18.84
CA LEU A 58 -4.43 3.69 -17.44
C LEU A 58 -4.10 5.04 -16.79
N HIS A 59 -5.13 5.66 -16.22
CA HIS A 59 -5.00 6.92 -15.49
C HIS A 59 -5.64 6.89 -14.10
N THR A 60 -6.46 5.86 -13.81
CA THR A 60 -7.13 5.68 -12.51
C THR A 60 -6.80 4.31 -11.90
N LEU A 61 -6.25 4.33 -10.70
CA LEU A 61 -5.94 3.14 -9.90
C LEU A 61 -6.78 3.17 -8.62
N GLU A 62 -7.53 2.12 -8.36
CA GLU A 62 -8.37 2.00 -7.16
C GLU A 62 -8.01 0.73 -6.40
N MET A 63 -7.79 0.85 -5.09
CA MET A 63 -7.33 -0.24 -4.24
C MET A 63 -8.14 -0.26 -2.94
N ARG A 64 -8.76 -1.39 -2.60
CA ARG A 64 -9.35 -1.60 -1.26
C ARG A 64 -8.31 -2.04 -0.22
N ALA A 65 -7.05 -1.66 -0.41
CA ALA A 65 -5.97 -1.83 0.56
C ALA A 65 -4.90 -0.76 0.33
N TYR A 66 -4.06 -0.54 1.34
CA TYR A 66 -2.87 0.28 1.18
C TYR A 66 -1.78 -0.52 0.46
N PRO A 67 -1.24 0.00 -0.66
CA PRO A 67 -0.07 -0.61 -1.28
C PRO A 67 1.18 -0.32 -0.43
N GLU A 68 2.27 -0.99 -0.78
CA GLU A 68 3.59 -0.55 -0.35
C GLU A 68 3.92 0.82 -0.95
N TRP A 69 4.34 1.77 -0.11
CA TRP A 69 4.48 3.17 -0.54
C TRP A 69 5.73 3.42 -1.37
N ASP A 70 6.81 2.68 -1.12
CA ASP A 70 8.04 2.75 -1.91
C ASP A 70 7.76 2.35 -3.36
N ILE A 71 7.07 1.23 -3.58
CA ILE A 71 6.72 0.77 -4.93
C ILE A 71 5.69 1.67 -5.59
N LEU A 72 4.65 2.11 -4.87
CA LEU A 72 3.62 3.00 -5.42
C LEU A 72 4.23 4.33 -5.88
N LEU A 73 4.97 5.02 -5.01
CA LEU A 73 5.50 6.35 -5.32
C LEU A 73 6.51 6.29 -6.46
N HIS A 74 7.41 5.29 -6.47
CA HIS A 74 8.37 5.14 -7.56
C HIS A 74 7.70 4.72 -8.87
N MET A 75 6.65 3.89 -8.82
CA MET A 75 5.85 3.53 -9.99
C MET A 75 5.19 4.77 -10.60
N VAL A 76 4.51 5.59 -9.79
CA VAL A 76 3.85 6.82 -10.26
C VAL A 76 4.89 7.82 -10.77
N GLN A 77 6.00 8.02 -10.04
CA GLN A 77 7.10 8.89 -10.46
C GLN A 77 7.62 8.49 -11.83
N ARG A 78 7.97 7.22 -11.99
CA ARG A 78 8.50 6.70 -13.24
C ARG A 78 7.49 6.87 -14.37
N ARG A 79 6.23 6.49 -14.16
CA ARG A 79 5.19 6.56 -15.19
C ARG A 79 4.82 8.00 -15.58
N ASN A 80 4.73 8.91 -14.62
CA ASN A 80 4.23 10.26 -14.86
C ASN A 80 5.33 11.23 -15.32
N LEU A 81 6.60 10.97 -14.98
CA LEU A 81 7.71 11.89 -15.25
C LEU A 81 8.68 11.42 -16.34
N LEU A 82 8.65 10.15 -16.78
CA LEU A 82 9.44 9.74 -17.95
C LEU A 82 8.81 10.28 -19.23
N PRO A 83 9.51 11.17 -19.96
CA PRO A 83 9.03 11.65 -21.24
C PRO A 83 9.06 10.52 -22.29
N GLY A 84 8.05 10.47 -23.16
CA GLY A 84 8.21 9.83 -24.48
C GLY A 84 7.64 8.43 -24.70
N LEU A 85 6.82 7.88 -23.81
CA LEU A 85 6.25 6.52 -24.01
C LEU A 85 4.82 6.47 -24.59
N GLY A 86 4.19 7.62 -24.85
CA GLY A 86 2.78 7.66 -25.26
C GLY A 86 1.85 7.03 -24.22
N VAL A 87 2.28 7.01 -22.96
CA VAL A 87 1.57 6.45 -21.81
C VAL A 87 0.80 7.57 -21.12
N ALA A 88 -0.48 7.31 -20.82
CA ALA A 88 -1.29 8.17 -20.00
C ALA A 88 -0.73 8.23 -18.58
N ARG A 89 -0.66 9.46 -18.05
CA ARG A 89 -0.30 9.71 -16.66
C ARG A 89 -1.37 9.14 -15.74
N LEU A 90 -0.95 8.58 -14.61
CA LEU A 90 -1.82 8.31 -13.48
C LEU A 90 -2.22 9.65 -12.86
N THR A 91 -3.51 9.96 -12.86
CA THR A 91 -4.04 11.22 -12.35
C THR A 91 -4.89 11.03 -11.12
N THR A 92 -5.39 9.81 -10.89
CA THR A 92 -6.28 9.49 -9.78
C THR A 92 -5.82 8.21 -9.09
N LEU A 93 -5.63 8.31 -7.77
CA LEU A 93 -5.48 7.18 -6.88
C LEU A 93 -6.68 7.13 -5.94
N LYS A 94 -7.35 5.98 -5.82
CA LYS A 94 -8.37 5.77 -4.79
C LYS A 94 -7.96 4.67 -3.81
N ILE A 95 -8.03 4.96 -2.52
CA ILE A 95 -7.59 4.08 -1.43
C ILE A 95 -8.54 4.21 -0.22
N PRO A 96 -8.50 3.30 0.77
CA PRO A 96 -9.48 3.25 1.86
C PRO A 96 -9.46 4.46 2.82
N GLY A 97 -8.53 5.39 2.67
CA GLY A 97 -8.40 6.57 3.52
C GLY A 97 -7.18 7.40 3.14
N TYR A 98 -7.09 8.64 3.61
CA TYR A 98 -5.96 9.50 3.26
C TYR A 98 -4.71 9.16 4.08
N PRO A 99 -3.52 9.15 3.46
CA PRO A 99 -2.28 8.88 4.18
C PRO A 99 -1.73 10.14 4.86
N ALA A 100 -0.75 9.97 5.73
CA ALA A 100 -0.11 11.09 6.40
C ALA A 100 0.59 12.03 5.39
N PRO A 101 0.81 13.31 5.74
CA PRO A 101 1.36 14.29 4.78
C PRO A 101 2.72 13.90 4.20
N LEU A 102 3.53 13.10 4.91
CA LEU A 102 4.80 12.56 4.41
C LEU A 102 4.62 11.78 3.09
N LEU A 103 3.48 11.09 2.94
CA LEU A 103 3.12 10.30 1.77
C LEU A 103 2.19 11.07 0.83
N LEU A 104 1.23 11.81 1.39
CA LEU A 104 0.21 12.51 0.63
C LEU A 104 0.82 13.61 -0.26
N VAL A 105 1.72 14.43 0.29
CA VAL A 105 2.33 15.54 -0.47
C VAL A 105 3.07 15.03 -1.71
N PRO A 106 4.05 14.10 -1.61
CA PRO A 106 4.74 13.62 -2.80
C PRO A 106 3.80 12.90 -3.76
N LEU A 107 2.80 12.16 -3.26
CA LEU A 107 1.79 11.52 -4.11
C LEU A 107 1.00 12.55 -4.93
N THR A 108 0.50 13.62 -4.31
CA THR A 108 -0.24 14.68 -5.02
C THR A 108 0.61 15.39 -6.06
N GLU A 109 1.86 15.74 -5.75
CA GLU A 109 2.81 16.30 -6.73
C GLU A 109 2.96 15.37 -7.94
N LEU A 110 3.20 14.08 -7.68
CA LEU A 110 3.36 13.06 -8.71
C LEU A 110 2.11 12.88 -9.58
N LEU A 111 0.91 12.83 -8.99
CA LEU A 111 -0.36 12.74 -9.71
C LEU A 111 -0.66 14.01 -10.52
N GLY A 112 -0.17 15.17 -10.06
CA GLY A 112 -0.16 16.43 -10.82
C GLY A 112 0.86 16.46 -11.96
N GLY A 113 1.71 15.43 -12.08
CA GLY A 113 2.80 15.35 -13.04
C GLY A 113 3.96 16.29 -12.73
N ARG A 114 4.20 16.56 -11.45
CA ARG A 114 5.31 17.37 -10.95
C ARG A 114 6.27 16.49 -10.13
N PRO A 115 7.59 16.73 -10.20
CA PRO A 115 8.54 16.07 -9.32
C PRO A 115 8.37 16.58 -7.88
N PRO A 116 8.24 15.69 -6.88
CA PRO A 116 8.09 16.08 -5.48
C PRO A 116 9.39 16.68 -4.92
N LYS A 117 9.26 17.64 -3.99
CA LYS A 117 10.37 18.33 -3.34
C LYS A 117 10.12 18.49 -1.83
N PRO A 118 10.71 17.64 -0.95
CA PRO A 118 11.57 16.48 -1.25
C PRO A 118 10.77 15.22 -1.61
N MET A 119 11.41 14.29 -2.31
CA MET A 119 10.97 12.89 -2.38
C MET A 119 11.49 12.17 -1.12
N PRO A 120 10.66 11.46 -0.35
CA PRO A 120 11.13 10.64 0.76
C PRO A 120 12.12 9.56 0.26
N SER A 121 13.10 9.20 1.07
CA SER A 121 14.03 8.13 0.70
C SER A 121 13.31 6.78 0.65
N ILE A 122 13.87 5.80 -0.06
CA ILE A 122 13.33 4.43 -0.11
C ILE A 122 13.19 3.87 1.30
N ASP A 123 14.18 4.12 2.16
CA ASP A 123 14.16 3.68 3.54
C ASP A 123 12.93 4.26 4.25
N GLU A 124 12.66 5.56 4.14
CA GLU A 124 11.48 6.19 4.77
C GLU A 124 10.15 5.59 4.28
N LEU A 125 10.10 5.12 3.03
CA LEU A 125 8.89 4.59 2.39
C LEU A 125 8.66 3.09 2.65
N CYS A 126 9.73 2.31 2.80
CA CYS A 126 9.65 0.86 2.83
C CYS A 126 8.90 0.32 4.05
N LEU A 127 8.31 -0.87 3.90
CA LEU A 127 7.72 -1.59 5.03
C LEU A 127 8.72 -1.91 6.14
N GLY A 128 10.00 -2.08 5.82
CA GLY A 128 11.04 -2.32 6.83
C GLY A 128 11.19 -1.20 7.87
N MET A 129 10.78 0.03 7.55
CA MET A 129 10.68 1.12 8.53
C MET A 129 9.34 1.14 9.28
N VAL A 130 8.32 0.48 8.73
CA VAL A 130 7.03 0.23 9.39
C VAL A 130 7.14 -0.94 10.37
N ASP A 131 8.04 -1.89 10.13
CA ASP A 131 8.26 -3.07 10.96
C ASP A 131 8.42 -2.75 12.45
N GLY A 132 9.20 -1.71 12.79
CA GLY A 132 9.37 -1.30 14.18
C GLY A 132 8.02 -0.98 14.83
N PRO A 133 7.31 0.06 14.36
CA PRO A 133 5.97 0.39 14.83
C PRO A 133 4.95 -0.74 14.71
N TYR A 134 4.95 -1.50 13.61
CA TYR A 134 3.96 -2.55 13.34
C TYR A 134 4.03 -3.66 14.38
N PHE A 135 5.26 -4.09 14.71
CA PHE A 135 5.53 -5.18 15.65
C PHE A 135 5.92 -4.69 17.06
N ASP A 136 5.68 -3.42 17.39
CA ASP A 136 5.84 -2.92 18.76
C ASP A 136 4.49 -2.86 19.48
N ILE A 137 4.32 -3.72 20.50
CA ILE A 137 3.11 -3.77 21.34
C ILE A 137 2.82 -2.45 22.07
N ASN A 138 3.80 -1.58 22.22
CA ASN A 138 3.66 -0.30 22.92
C ASN A 138 3.27 0.83 21.97
N VAL A 139 3.33 0.60 20.66
CA VAL A 139 2.88 1.57 19.65
C VAL A 139 1.38 1.34 19.39
N PRO A 140 0.51 2.30 19.71
CA PRO A 140 -0.91 2.19 19.40
C PRO A 140 -1.16 2.35 17.90
N GLY A 141 -2.28 1.80 17.44
CA GLY A 141 -2.78 2.00 16.08
C GLY A 141 -3.25 0.71 15.41
N CYS A 142 -4.23 0.87 14.53
CA CYS A 142 -4.66 -0.16 13.60
C CYS A 142 -3.64 -0.35 12.47
N GLU A 143 -3.69 -1.49 11.78
CA GLU A 143 -2.79 -1.85 10.68
C GLU A 143 -2.79 -0.77 9.59
N ASP A 144 -3.98 -0.33 9.15
CA ASP A 144 -4.12 0.69 8.11
C ASP A 144 -3.55 2.05 8.48
N CYS A 145 -3.62 2.45 9.76
CA CYS A 145 -3.03 3.71 10.20
C CYS A 145 -1.50 3.61 10.17
N ILE A 146 -0.96 2.46 10.57
CA ILE A 146 0.48 2.22 10.52
C ILE A 146 0.96 2.19 9.07
N ASP A 147 0.27 1.47 8.19
CA ASP A 147 0.57 1.42 6.76
C ASP A 147 0.49 2.82 6.13
N SER A 148 -0.54 3.61 6.45
CA SER A 148 -0.72 4.98 5.94
C SER A 148 0.07 6.05 6.71
N ARG A 149 0.94 5.65 7.66
CA ARG A 149 1.78 6.51 8.52
C ARG A 149 1.01 7.53 9.35
N MET A 150 -0.26 7.24 9.62
CA MET A 150 -1.18 8.04 10.43
C MET A 150 -1.07 7.66 11.91
N THR A 151 -1.30 8.64 12.79
CA THR A 151 -1.41 8.37 14.22
C THR A 151 -2.78 7.79 14.56
N CYS A 152 -2.82 6.81 15.46
CA CYS A 152 -4.07 6.16 15.85
C CYS A 152 -4.03 5.76 17.32
N THR A 153 -5.17 5.90 18.00
CA THR A 153 -5.32 5.58 19.43
C THR A 153 -5.87 4.17 19.67
N SER A 154 -6.15 3.41 18.60
CA SER A 154 -6.63 2.04 18.70
C SER A 154 -5.63 1.19 19.47
N GLN A 155 -6.10 0.52 20.50
CA GLN A 155 -5.28 -0.36 21.32
C GLN A 155 -5.07 -1.70 20.61
N LEU A 156 -3.98 -2.39 20.97
CA LEU A 156 -3.67 -3.71 20.47
C LEU A 156 -4.43 -4.77 21.29
N ASP A 157 -5.04 -5.73 20.60
CA ASP A 157 -5.70 -6.86 21.25
C ASP A 157 -4.65 -7.95 21.52
N ARG A 158 -4.34 -8.17 22.81
CA ARG A 158 -3.47 -9.27 23.20
C ARG A 158 -4.27 -10.56 23.24
N HIS A 159 -3.82 -11.55 22.48
CA HIS A 159 -4.44 -12.86 22.53
C HIS A 159 -4.16 -13.48 23.90
N ASN A 160 -5.22 -13.77 24.65
CA ASN A 160 -5.06 -14.52 25.90
C ASN A 160 -4.63 -15.94 25.51
N LYS A 161 -3.43 -16.36 25.92
CA LYS A 161 -2.80 -17.65 25.55
C LYS A 161 -3.77 -18.84 25.64
N LYS A 162 -4.67 -18.81 26.64
CA LYS A 162 -5.72 -19.82 26.82
C LYS A 162 -6.68 -19.99 25.62
N LYS A 163 -7.03 -18.92 24.90
CA LYS A 163 -7.91 -19.00 23.72
C LYS A 163 -7.25 -19.74 22.54
N LEU A 164 -5.94 -19.59 22.37
CA LEU A 164 -5.19 -20.27 21.32
C LEU A 164 -5.05 -21.78 21.60
N ASP A 165 -4.81 -22.12 22.88
CA ASP A 165 -4.73 -23.51 23.34
C ASP A 165 -6.09 -24.24 23.25
N THR A 166 -7.22 -23.53 23.42
CA THR A 166 -8.57 -24.12 23.31
C THR A 166 -8.97 -24.37 21.85
N LEU A 167 -8.60 -23.47 20.93
CA LEU A 167 -8.84 -23.63 19.48
C LEU A 167 -8.05 -24.79 18.85
N THR A 168 -6.92 -25.18 19.46
CA THR A 168 -6.08 -26.30 18.99
C THR A 168 -6.50 -27.65 19.56
N THR A 169 -7.26 -27.70 20.66
CA THR A 169 -7.55 -28.94 21.38
C THR A 169 -8.93 -29.55 21.11
N GLU A 170 -9.95 -28.79 20.68
CA GLU A 170 -11.31 -29.33 20.73
C GLU A 170 -11.86 -30.01 19.47
N ASP A 171 -11.41 -29.79 18.22
CA ASP A 171 -11.94 -30.59 17.08
C ASP A 171 -11.20 -30.49 15.71
N GLY A 172 -9.99 -29.91 15.63
CA GLY A 172 -9.48 -29.37 14.36
C GLY A 172 -8.07 -29.74 13.90
N ALA A 173 -7.32 -30.59 14.61
CA ALA A 173 -5.89 -30.81 14.36
C ALA A 173 -5.57 -31.33 12.94
N ALA A 174 -6.54 -31.90 12.22
CA ALA A 174 -6.35 -32.41 10.86
C ALA A 174 -6.71 -31.42 9.73
N LYS A 175 -7.32 -30.25 10.00
CA LYS A 175 -7.79 -29.32 8.94
C LYS A 175 -7.10 -27.95 8.90
N VAL A 176 -6.37 -27.56 9.94
CA VAL A 176 -5.67 -26.25 9.97
C VAL A 176 -4.34 -26.30 9.21
N SER A 177 -3.69 -27.47 9.15
CA SER A 177 -2.36 -27.64 8.52
C SER A 177 -2.34 -27.50 6.98
N GLU A 178 -3.44 -27.81 6.28
CA GLU A 178 -3.46 -27.79 4.80
C GLU A 178 -3.93 -26.46 4.23
N ARG A 179 -4.65 -25.64 4.99
CA ARG A 179 -5.20 -24.37 4.47
C ARG A 179 -4.23 -23.20 4.58
N GLU A 180 -3.37 -23.16 5.60
CA GLU A 180 -2.38 -22.09 5.77
C GLU A 180 -1.12 -22.25 4.90
N SER A 181 -0.82 -23.47 4.43
CA SER A 181 0.35 -23.73 3.59
C SER A 181 0.12 -23.57 2.09
N SER A 182 -1.15 -23.56 1.64
CA SER A 182 -1.50 -23.60 0.21
C SER A 182 -1.67 -22.22 -0.46
N GLU A 183 -1.78 -21.13 0.31
CA GLU A 183 -2.11 -19.80 -0.25
C GLU A 183 -0.93 -18.81 -0.32
N GLN A 184 0.29 -19.24 0.03
CA GLN A 184 1.49 -18.45 -0.33
C GLN A 184 1.84 -18.75 -1.79
N ALA A 185 1.00 -18.26 -2.71
CA ALA A 185 1.29 -18.30 -4.14
C ALA A 185 2.72 -17.79 -4.38
N GLU A 186 3.56 -18.66 -4.95
CA GLU A 186 4.97 -18.39 -5.22
C GLU A 186 5.11 -17.02 -5.91
N VAL A 187 5.75 -16.07 -5.22
CA VAL A 187 6.02 -14.75 -5.78
C VAL A 187 7.13 -14.90 -6.80
N LYS A 188 6.74 -15.07 -8.07
CA LYS A 188 7.71 -15.13 -9.17
C LYS A 188 8.29 -13.73 -9.39
N PRO A 189 9.61 -13.54 -9.20
CA PRO A 189 10.21 -12.22 -9.38
C PRO A 189 10.09 -11.80 -10.84
N GLN A 190 9.68 -10.56 -11.07
CA GLN A 190 9.76 -9.98 -12.41
C GLN A 190 11.21 -9.66 -12.73
N ARG A 191 11.71 -10.17 -13.87
CA ARG A 191 13.10 -9.94 -14.29
C ARG A 191 13.20 -8.86 -15.35
N GLY A 192 14.14 -7.94 -15.14
CA GLY A 192 14.40 -6.82 -16.04
C GLY A 192 13.45 -5.65 -15.84
N SER A 193 13.67 -4.61 -16.65
CA SER A 193 12.88 -3.39 -16.71
C SER A 193 13.05 -2.78 -18.11
N ASP A 194 11.98 -2.19 -18.65
CA ASP A 194 12.02 -1.45 -19.90
C ASP A 194 11.22 -0.13 -19.79
N PRO A 195 11.89 1.05 -19.78
CA PRO A 195 13.35 1.22 -19.83
C PRO A 195 14.05 0.63 -18.58
N PRO A 196 15.39 0.60 -18.50
CA PRO A 196 16.10 0.18 -17.28
C PRO A 196 15.75 1.06 -16.05
N LEU A 197 15.70 0.47 -14.87
CA LEU A 197 15.65 1.20 -13.59
C LEU A 197 17.05 1.74 -13.25
N PRO A 198 17.14 2.86 -12.50
CA PRO A 198 18.36 3.22 -11.78
C PRO A 198 18.89 2.02 -10.97
N GLU A 199 20.21 1.88 -10.86
CA GLU A 199 20.85 0.70 -10.27
C GLU A 199 20.42 0.43 -8.82
N ASP A 200 20.28 1.48 -8.02
CA ASP A 200 19.78 1.44 -6.65
C ASP A 200 18.34 0.93 -6.59
N LEU A 201 17.45 1.46 -7.44
CA LEU A 201 16.07 0.99 -7.55
C LEU A 201 15.98 -0.44 -8.06
N GLN A 202 16.78 -0.79 -9.07
CA GLN A 202 16.84 -2.14 -9.63
C GLN A 202 17.23 -3.14 -8.55
N THR A 203 18.33 -2.88 -7.83
CA THR A 203 18.81 -3.71 -6.73
C THR A 203 17.76 -3.82 -5.62
N TRP A 204 17.12 -2.70 -5.27
CA TRP A 204 16.04 -2.71 -4.29
C TRP A 204 14.91 -3.64 -4.74
N PHE A 205 14.30 -3.41 -5.90
CA PHE A 205 13.12 -4.17 -6.33
C PHE A 205 13.42 -5.62 -6.73
N ASP A 206 14.65 -5.95 -7.12
CA ASP A 206 15.03 -7.36 -7.35
C ASP A 206 15.07 -8.19 -6.06
N GLY A 207 15.35 -7.56 -4.92
CA GLY A 207 15.26 -8.19 -3.59
C GLY A 207 13.87 -8.17 -2.96
N TRP A 208 12.86 -7.60 -3.64
CA TRP A 208 11.55 -7.31 -3.04
C TRP A 208 10.79 -8.57 -2.62
N SER A 209 10.76 -9.60 -3.46
CA SER A 209 10.08 -10.87 -3.13
C SER A 209 10.62 -11.51 -1.86
N VAL A 210 11.95 -11.50 -1.66
CA VAL A 210 12.60 -12.02 -0.46
C VAL A 210 12.20 -11.21 0.78
N ARG A 211 12.29 -9.87 0.71
CA ARG A 211 11.90 -8.99 1.83
C ARG A 211 10.45 -9.20 2.23
N ARG A 212 9.57 -9.34 1.23
CA ARG A 212 8.15 -9.58 1.41
C ARG A 212 7.88 -10.92 2.08
N THR A 213 8.54 -12.00 1.66
CA THR A 213 8.42 -13.32 2.31
C THR A 213 8.84 -13.25 3.78
N LEU A 214 9.95 -12.58 4.08
CA LEU A 214 10.41 -12.37 5.47
C LEU A 214 9.40 -11.56 6.28
N TRP A 215 8.82 -10.51 5.69
CA TRP A 215 7.80 -9.69 6.32
C TRP A 215 6.56 -10.51 6.70
N TYR A 216 6.02 -11.32 5.76
CA TYR A 216 4.86 -12.17 6.04
C TYR A 216 5.17 -13.26 7.07
N ALA A 217 6.37 -13.84 7.05
CA ALA A 217 6.78 -14.79 8.08
C ALA A 217 6.75 -14.16 9.48
N LYS A 218 7.28 -12.93 9.60
CA LYS A 218 7.25 -12.15 10.84
C LYS A 218 5.83 -11.74 11.24
N TRP A 219 5.00 -11.35 10.27
CA TRP A 219 3.59 -11.02 10.50
C TRP A 219 2.80 -12.22 11.02
N ASN A 220 2.96 -13.39 10.40
CA ASN A 220 2.33 -14.63 10.85
C ASN A 220 2.77 -15.03 12.26
N ASP A 221 4.04 -14.86 12.61
CA ASP A 221 4.53 -15.12 13.96
C ASP A 221 3.95 -14.14 14.99
N TRP A 222 3.85 -12.87 14.60
CA TRP A 222 3.26 -11.82 15.42
C TRP A 222 1.77 -12.04 15.70
N ASP A 223 0.98 -12.31 14.65
CA ASP A 223 -0.48 -12.46 14.72
C ASP A 223 -0.91 -13.62 15.64
N ARG A 224 -0.04 -14.62 15.85
CA ARG A 224 -0.26 -15.70 16.82
C ARG A 224 -0.37 -15.21 18.27
N HIS A 225 0.28 -14.10 18.59
CA HIS A 225 0.43 -13.61 19.96
C HIS A 225 -0.26 -12.27 20.19
N SER A 226 -0.35 -11.45 19.15
CA SER A 226 -0.78 -10.06 19.22
C SER A 226 -1.47 -9.68 17.92
N ARG A 227 -2.65 -9.06 18.00
CA ARG A 227 -3.37 -8.64 16.80
C ARG A 227 -3.75 -7.18 16.87
N ARG A 228 -3.47 -6.46 15.79
CA ARG A 228 -3.99 -5.10 15.59
C ARG A 228 -5.36 -5.20 14.96
N LYS A 229 -6.23 -4.25 15.29
CA LYS A 229 -7.43 -4.02 14.47
C LYS A 229 -6.96 -3.69 13.04
N GLY A 230 -7.59 -4.24 12.01
CA GLY A 230 -7.23 -3.92 10.61
C GLY A 230 -7.41 -2.42 10.31
N ALA A 231 -8.60 -1.89 10.63
CA ALA A 231 -8.99 -0.51 10.33
C ALA A 231 -9.67 0.21 11.51
N CYS A 232 -9.38 1.50 11.69
CA CYS A 232 -10.20 2.41 12.50
C CYS A 232 -11.28 3.11 11.63
N ASP A 233 -12.03 4.01 12.23
CA ASP A 233 -13.10 4.82 11.60
C ASP A 233 -12.59 5.78 10.50
N ARG A 234 -11.28 5.97 10.39
CA ARG A 234 -10.66 6.77 9.32
C ARG A 234 -10.45 6.02 8.01
N HIS A 235 -10.71 4.71 8.02
CA HIS A 235 -10.52 3.85 6.87
C HIS A 235 -11.86 3.21 6.50
N ASP A 236 -12.33 3.50 5.29
CA ASP A 236 -13.56 2.95 4.72
C ASP A 236 -13.20 2.21 3.44
N TYR A 237 -13.31 0.87 3.50
CA TYR A 237 -13.07 0.04 2.33
C TYR A 237 -14.21 0.15 1.33
N GLY A 238 -15.42 0.53 1.74
CA GLY A 238 -16.60 0.73 0.89
C GLY A 238 -16.54 2.03 0.10
N GLU A 239 -16.15 3.12 0.76
CA GLU A 239 -16.07 4.48 0.22
C GLU A 239 -14.62 4.97 0.12
N LEU A 240 -13.99 4.73 -1.03
CA LEU A 240 -12.57 5.08 -1.24
C LEU A 240 -12.36 6.59 -1.36
N VAL A 241 -11.34 7.10 -0.67
CA VAL A 241 -10.84 8.47 -0.81
C VAL A 241 -10.16 8.63 -2.15
N SER A 242 -10.53 9.67 -2.90
CA SER A 242 -9.94 10.00 -4.20
C SER A 242 -8.86 11.07 -4.07
N ILE A 243 -7.64 10.73 -4.47
CA ILE A 243 -6.46 11.59 -4.45
C ILE A 243 -6.09 11.95 -5.89
N THR A 244 -5.97 13.23 -6.19
CA THR A 244 -5.46 13.77 -7.47
C THR A 244 -4.31 14.75 -7.23
N GLY A 245 -3.83 15.43 -8.28
CA GLY A 245 -2.77 16.43 -8.14
C GLY A 245 -3.21 17.77 -7.52
N ASP A 246 -4.51 18.01 -7.41
CA ASP A 246 -5.13 19.27 -7.01
C ASP A 246 -6.26 19.09 -6.00
N LEU A 247 -6.70 17.85 -5.77
CA LEU A 247 -7.90 17.58 -5.02
C LEU A 247 -7.76 16.33 -4.15
N LEU A 248 -8.36 16.43 -2.96
CA LEU A 248 -8.60 15.32 -2.06
C LEU A 248 -10.11 15.25 -1.82
N GLN A 249 -10.79 14.27 -2.41
CA GLN A 249 -12.23 14.06 -2.25
C GLN A 249 -12.50 12.85 -1.35
N GLY A 250 -13.60 12.90 -0.59
CA GLY A 250 -14.00 11.81 0.31
C GLY A 250 -13.39 11.90 1.71
N VAL A 251 -12.78 13.04 2.08
CA VAL A 251 -12.29 13.27 3.44
C VAL A 251 -13.26 14.18 4.21
N PRO A 252 -13.77 13.76 5.38
CA PRO A 252 -14.56 14.64 6.24
C PRO A 252 -13.75 15.89 6.62
N TYR A 253 -14.36 17.07 6.48
CA TYR A 253 -13.69 18.37 6.67
C TYR A 253 -12.97 18.49 8.03
N ASP A 254 -13.58 17.93 9.09
CA ASP A 254 -13.07 17.99 10.45
C ASP A 254 -11.76 17.20 10.64
N SER A 255 -11.52 16.14 9.86
CA SER A 255 -10.31 15.31 9.97
C SER A 255 -9.07 15.97 9.35
N LEU A 256 -9.26 16.74 8.28
CA LEU A 256 -8.16 17.37 7.55
C LEU A 256 -7.58 18.55 8.35
N VAL A 257 -8.46 19.40 8.88
CA VAL A 257 -8.08 20.58 9.69
C VAL A 257 -7.32 20.15 10.95
N LEU A 258 -7.78 19.13 11.67
CA LEU A 258 -7.10 18.63 12.87
C LEU A 258 -5.71 18.05 12.58
N SER A 259 -5.52 17.38 11.44
CA SER A 259 -4.21 16.82 11.05
C SER A 259 -3.18 17.90 10.67
N LEU A 260 -3.62 19.00 10.04
CA LEU A 260 -2.77 20.14 9.69
C LEU A 260 -2.43 20.99 10.92
N LEU A 261 -3.40 21.19 11.81
CA LEU A 261 -3.21 21.95 13.05
C LEU A 261 -2.34 21.21 14.07
N SER A 262 -2.44 19.88 14.19
CA SER A 262 -1.61 19.09 15.11
C SER A 262 -0.12 19.05 14.73
N ARG A 263 0.24 19.39 13.49
CA ARG A 263 1.64 19.60 13.07
C ARG A 263 2.16 21.02 13.27
N SER A 264 1.27 21.98 13.56
CA SER A 264 1.62 23.37 13.83
C SER A 264 2.09 23.58 15.27
N GLY A 265 2.66 22.54 15.90
CA GLY A 265 3.28 22.59 17.22
C GLY A 265 4.51 23.49 17.21
N VAL A 266 4.29 24.79 17.08
CA VAL A 266 5.21 25.83 17.52
C VAL A 266 5.53 25.47 18.96
N PRO A 267 6.80 25.26 19.33
CA PRO A 267 7.15 25.07 20.72
C PRO A 267 6.76 26.36 21.45
N THR A 268 5.68 26.31 22.22
CA THR A 268 5.38 27.35 23.21
C THR A 268 6.53 27.32 24.20
N SER A 269 7.51 28.20 23.99
CA SER A 269 8.52 28.49 24.98
C SER A 269 7.78 28.98 26.22
N ARG A 270 7.74 28.13 27.25
CA ARG A 270 7.34 28.57 28.59
C ARG A 270 8.40 29.57 29.04
N ALA A 271 8.14 30.85 28.84
CA ALA A 271 8.84 31.91 29.54
C ALA A 271 8.66 31.67 31.05
N LYS A 272 9.72 31.24 31.72
CA LYS A 272 9.80 31.30 33.18
C LYS A 272 9.94 32.77 33.54
N LEU A 273 8.86 33.40 33.97
CA LEU A 273 8.93 34.61 34.77
C LEU A 273 9.56 34.22 36.11
N ARG A 274 10.73 34.81 36.39
CA ARG A 274 11.30 34.94 37.73
C ARG A 274 11.00 36.35 38.21
#